data_AF-K1SKL8-F1
#
_entry.id   AF-K1SKL8-F1
#
_cell.length_a   1.000
_cell.length_b   1.000
_cell.length_c   1.000
_cell.angle_alpha   90.00
_cell.angle_beta   90.00
_cell.angle_gamma   90.00
#
_symmetry.space_group_name_H-M   'P 1'
#
loop_
_entity.id
_entity.type
_entity.pdbx_description
1 polymer ?
#
loop_
_entity_poly.entity_id
_entity_poly.type
_entity_poly.pdbx_seq_one_letter_code
_entity_poly.pdbx_strand_id
1 'polypeptide(L)'
;MLRTKINVNLGVSRDCKDYDIEMQKVLSAVNMGAEAIMDLSSHGNTQPFRQKLTHECPAMIGTVPVYDSVIHYQRDLDTLTAKDFIDVIRLHAEDGVDFVTLHCGITRKTIDQIRKHKRKMNIVSRGGSLVFAWMCMTGEENPFYEYYDEILDICREYDVT
;
A
#
# COMPACT_ATOMS: atom_id res chain seq x y z
N MET A 1 2.67 24.42 -17.84
CA MET A 1 3.15 23.21 -18.57
C MET A 1 3.54 22.18 -17.53
N LEU A 2 3.08 20.92 -17.65
CA LEU A 2 3.46 19.85 -16.73
C LEU A 2 4.88 19.35 -17.05
N ARG A 3 5.56 18.78 -16.05
CA ARG A 3 6.89 18.13 -16.19
C ARG A 3 6.87 16.75 -15.54
N THR A 4 7.74 15.85 -16.01
CA THR A 4 8.01 14.54 -15.36
C THR A 4 8.28 14.72 -13.87
N LYS A 5 7.73 13.81 -13.07
CA LYS A 5 7.81 13.78 -11.60
C LYS A 5 8.56 12.55 -11.14
N ILE A 6 9.15 12.61 -9.96
CA ILE A 6 9.91 11.54 -9.34
C ILE A 6 9.28 11.21 -7.98
N ASN A 7 9.07 9.91 -7.77
CA ASN A 7 8.67 9.33 -6.50
C ASN A 7 9.88 8.66 -5.83
N VAL A 8 9.99 8.79 -4.50
CA VAL A 8 10.98 8.06 -3.70
C VAL A 8 10.28 7.15 -2.71
N ASN A 9 10.68 5.87 -2.71
CA ASN A 9 10.17 4.86 -1.80
C ASN A 9 11.01 4.81 -0.53
N LEU A 10 10.35 4.87 0.62
CA LEU A 10 10.95 4.83 1.95
C LEU A 10 10.07 3.96 2.85
N GLY A 11 10.47 3.77 4.11
CA GLY A 11 9.62 3.12 5.11
C GLY A 11 10.40 2.34 6.16
N VAL A 12 9.72 2.16 7.28
CA VAL A 12 10.21 1.43 8.45
C VAL A 12 10.27 -0.06 8.15
N SER A 13 11.39 -0.68 8.49
CA SER A 13 11.63 -2.10 8.26
C SER A 13 12.08 -2.79 9.54
N ARG A 14 12.25 -4.12 9.48
CA ARG A 14 12.80 -4.88 10.60
C ARG A 14 14.22 -4.43 10.96
N ASP A 15 14.99 -4.00 9.96
CA ASP A 15 16.41 -3.65 10.10
C ASP A 15 16.61 -2.19 10.54
N CYS A 16 15.66 -1.30 10.24
CA CYS A 16 15.69 0.10 10.65
C CYS A 16 14.29 0.51 11.13
N LYS A 17 14.14 0.63 12.45
CA LYS A 17 12.87 0.92 13.14
C LYS A 17 12.71 2.37 13.59
N ASP A 18 13.75 3.17 13.36
CA ASP A 18 13.86 4.53 13.89
C ASP A 18 13.16 5.52 12.94
N TYR A 19 12.08 6.12 13.42
CA TYR A 19 11.28 7.07 12.65
C TYR A 19 12.03 8.37 12.35
N ASP A 20 12.95 8.79 13.21
CA ASP A 20 13.72 10.03 12.99
C ASP A 20 14.74 9.80 11.87
N ILE A 21 15.39 8.64 11.86
CA ILE A 21 16.27 8.24 10.74
C ILE A 21 15.46 8.15 9.43
N GLU A 22 14.25 7.59 9.48
CA GLU A 22 13.43 7.49 8.28
C GLU A 22 12.97 8.88 7.78
N MET A 23 12.60 9.80 8.68
CA MET A 23 12.30 11.18 8.32
C MET A 23 13.50 11.94 7.75
N GLN A 24 14.73 11.66 8.20
CA GLN A 24 15.92 12.25 7.59
C GLN A 24 16.05 11.85 6.10
N LYS A 25 15.69 10.60 5.75
CA LYS A 25 15.67 10.16 4.34
C LYS A 25 14.59 10.88 3.54
N VAL A 26 13.42 11.08 4.14
CA VAL A 26 12.29 11.83 3.54
C VAL A 26 12.73 13.25 3.21
N LEU A 27 13.27 13.98 4.19
CA LEU A 27 13.73 15.36 4.01
C LEU A 27 14.86 15.44 2.98
N SER A 28 15.78 14.47 2.98
CA SER A 28 16.83 14.39 1.97
C SER A 28 16.25 14.21 0.55
N ALA A 29 15.29 13.29 0.38
CA ALA A 29 14.63 13.05 -0.90
C ALA A 29 13.88 14.29 -1.41
N VAL A 30 13.13 14.97 -0.53
CA VAL A 30 12.43 16.22 -0.85
C VAL A 30 13.42 17.32 -1.23
N ASN A 31 14.51 17.49 -0.49
CA ASN A 31 15.56 18.47 -0.81
C ASN A 31 16.25 18.19 -2.15
N MET A 32 16.31 16.93 -2.57
CA MET A 32 16.80 16.50 -3.89
C MET A 32 15.76 16.63 -5.01
N GLY A 33 14.54 17.09 -4.69
CA GLY A 33 13.49 17.38 -5.66
C GLY A 33 12.47 16.25 -5.87
N ALA A 34 12.35 15.29 -4.95
CA ALA A 34 11.25 14.33 -4.99
C ALA A 34 9.90 15.05 -4.81
N GLU A 35 8.93 14.76 -5.68
CA GLU A 35 7.58 15.35 -5.59
C GLU A 35 6.55 14.44 -4.94
N ALA A 36 6.89 13.15 -4.79
CA ALA A 36 6.10 12.20 -4.04
C ALA A 36 7.02 11.30 -3.20
N ILE A 37 6.51 10.91 -2.04
CA ILE A 37 7.13 9.95 -1.14
C ILE A 37 6.12 8.83 -0.94
N MET A 38 6.55 7.59 -1.16
CA MET A 38 5.75 6.43 -0.79
C MET A 38 6.26 5.82 0.50
N ASP A 39 5.37 5.76 1.51
CA ASP A 39 5.59 4.98 2.71
C ASP A 39 5.29 3.50 2.43
N LEU A 40 6.36 2.71 2.35
CA LEU A 40 6.35 1.26 2.19
C LEU A 40 6.76 0.56 3.49
N SER A 41 6.53 1.21 4.64
CA SER A 41 6.73 0.62 5.96
C SER A 41 6.09 -0.76 6.05
N SER A 42 6.82 -1.70 6.64
CA SER A 42 6.42 -3.11 6.62
C SER A 42 6.79 -3.92 7.85
N HIS A 43 7.06 -3.23 8.97
CA HIS A 43 7.32 -3.89 10.24
C HIS A 43 6.96 -2.97 11.43
N GLY A 44 6.45 -3.58 12.51
CA GLY A 44 6.08 -2.85 13.73
C GLY A 44 4.78 -2.07 13.57
N ASN A 45 4.57 -1.03 14.38
CA ASN A 45 3.46 -0.11 14.18
C ASN A 45 3.85 0.92 13.10
N THR A 46 3.18 0.91 11.97
CA THR A 46 3.46 1.79 10.81
C THR A 46 2.74 3.13 10.93
N GLN A 47 1.60 3.17 11.63
CA GLN A 47 0.72 4.33 11.69
C GLN A 47 1.38 5.59 12.27
N PRO A 48 2.19 5.54 13.36
CA PRO A 48 2.83 6.74 13.89
C PRO A 48 3.76 7.42 12.87
N PHE A 49 4.47 6.64 12.06
CA PHE A 49 5.33 7.17 11.02
C PHE A 49 4.52 7.74 9.86
N ARG A 50 3.47 7.04 9.43
CA ARG A 50 2.54 7.52 8.40
C ARG A 50 1.89 8.86 8.78
N GLN A 51 1.39 8.99 10.00
CA GLN A 51 0.80 10.24 10.51
C GLN A 51 1.83 11.38 10.58
N LYS A 52 3.06 11.07 11.00
CA LYS A 52 4.15 12.05 10.98
C LYS A 52 4.48 12.52 9.56
N LEU A 53 4.54 11.59 8.61
CA LEU A 53 4.77 11.88 7.20
C LEU A 53 3.71 12.81 6.61
N THR A 54 2.43 12.47 6.78
CA THR A 54 1.32 13.26 6.22
C THR A 54 1.20 14.65 6.83
N HIS A 55 1.70 14.85 8.06
CA HIS A 55 1.72 16.18 8.70
C HIS A 55 2.96 17.02 8.37
N GLU A 56 4.13 16.40 8.22
CA GLU A 56 5.42 17.12 8.16
C GLU A 56 6.04 17.17 6.76
N CYS A 57 5.72 16.22 5.88
CA CYS A 57 6.32 16.16 4.55
C CYS A 57 5.58 17.08 3.57
N PRO A 58 6.28 17.97 2.83
CA PRO A 58 5.64 18.87 1.87
C PRO A 58 5.37 18.23 0.49
N ALA A 59 5.79 16.98 0.27
CA ALA A 59 5.55 16.23 -0.96
C ALA A 59 4.31 15.33 -0.80
N MET A 60 3.71 14.91 -1.93
CA MET A 60 2.56 14.00 -1.89
C MET A 60 2.94 12.66 -1.27
N ILE A 61 2.09 12.14 -0.39
CA ILE A 61 2.29 10.90 0.34
C ILE A 61 1.47 9.78 -0.29
N GLY A 62 2.16 8.72 -0.68
CA GLY A 62 1.56 7.50 -1.20
C GLY A 62 1.75 6.32 -0.27
N THR A 63 0.85 5.34 -0.33
CA THR A 63 1.01 4.08 0.41
C THR A 63 0.58 2.86 -0.41
N VAL A 64 0.86 1.67 0.13
CA VAL A 64 0.37 0.38 -0.38
C VAL A 64 -0.41 -0.32 0.75
N PRO A 65 -1.71 -0.03 0.93
CA PRO A 65 -2.48 -0.45 2.12
C PRO A 65 -2.41 -1.95 2.45
N VAL A 66 -2.33 -2.83 1.44
CA VAL A 66 -2.23 -4.28 1.64
C VAL A 66 -0.99 -4.72 2.44
N TYR A 67 0.07 -3.90 2.50
CA TYR A 67 1.22 -4.20 3.36
C TYR A 67 0.87 -4.03 4.82
N ASP A 68 0.06 -3.03 5.12
CA ASP A 68 -0.31 -2.68 6.48
C ASP A 68 -1.43 -3.58 7.00
N SER A 69 -2.32 -4.10 6.15
CA SER A 69 -3.42 -4.97 6.61
C SER A 69 -2.95 -6.18 7.43
N VAL A 70 -1.84 -6.82 7.06
CA VAL A 70 -1.28 -7.95 7.82
C VAL A 70 -0.67 -7.48 9.15
N ILE A 71 -0.06 -6.30 9.14
CA ILE A 71 0.69 -5.76 10.28
C ILE A 71 -0.25 -5.16 11.32
N HIS A 72 -1.23 -4.37 10.86
CA HIS A 72 -2.23 -3.68 11.65
C HIS A 72 -3.07 -4.67 12.48
N TYR A 73 -3.59 -5.71 11.83
CA TYR A 73 -4.43 -6.70 12.49
C TYR A 73 -3.64 -7.77 13.27
N GLN A 74 -2.33 -7.91 13.01
CA GLN A 74 -1.48 -8.95 13.62
C GLN A 74 -2.08 -10.37 13.50
N ARG A 75 -2.70 -10.63 12.35
CA ARG A 75 -3.44 -11.86 12.04
C ARG A 75 -2.82 -12.55 10.83
N ASP A 76 -2.98 -13.87 10.77
CA ASP A 76 -2.57 -14.64 9.60
C ASP A 76 -3.40 -14.22 8.38
N LEU A 77 -2.75 -14.18 7.22
CA LEU A 77 -3.32 -13.63 6.00
C LEU A 77 -4.67 -14.27 5.64
N ASP A 78 -4.78 -15.59 5.73
CA ASP A 78 -6.00 -16.36 5.43
C ASP A 78 -7.16 -16.11 6.40
N THR A 79 -6.88 -15.51 7.56
CA THR A 79 -7.93 -15.12 8.50
C THR A 79 -8.51 -13.74 8.18
N LEU A 80 -7.79 -12.89 7.42
CA LEU A 80 -8.29 -11.57 7.04
C LEU A 80 -9.48 -11.69 6.08
N THR A 81 -10.43 -10.77 6.21
CA THR A 81 -11.61 -10.65 5.34
C THR A 81 -11.39 -9.57 4.29
N ALA A 82 -12.24 -9.54 3.25
CA ALA A 82 -12.23 -8.44 2.29
C ALA A 82 -12.39 -7.07 2.98
N LYS A 83 -13.27 -6.98 3.98
CA LYS A 83 -13.49 -5.76 4.76
C LYS A 83 -12.28 -5.31 5.56
N ASP A 84 -11.52 -6.25 6.14
CA ASP A 84 -10.26 -5.90 6.83
C ASP A 84 -9.31 -5.12 5.89
N PHE A 85 -9.24 -5.47 4.60
CA PHE A 85 -8.43 -4.70 3.64
C PHE A 85 -9.01 -3.33 3.31
N ILE A 86 -10.34 -3.21 3.20
CA ILE A 86 -11.02 -1.93 2.91
C ILE A 86 -10.90 -0.96 4.09
N ASP A 87 -11.02 -1.47 5.32
CA ASP A 87 -10.87 -0.68 6.54
C ASP A 87 -9.47 -0.06 6.66
N VAL A 88 -8.44 -0.76 6.19
CA VAL A 88 -7.06 -0.24 6.16
C VAL A 88 -6.89 0.85 5.10
N ILE A 89 -7.60 0.76 3.96
CA ILE A 89 -7.62 1.86 2.98
C ILE A 89 -8.25 3.11 3.61
N ARG A 90 -9.38 2.95 4.29
CA ARG A 90 -10.03 4.05 5.01
C ARG A 90 -9.13 4.64 6.10
N LEU A 91 -8.45 3.80 6.88
CA LEU A 91 -7.47 4.22 7.88
C LEU A 91 -6.36 5.09 7.28
N HIS A 92 -5.82 4.69 6.13
CA HIS A 92 -4.79 5.45 5.43
C HIS A 92 -5.32 6.80 4.92
N ALA A 93 -6.55 6.82 4.40
CA ALA A 93 -7.21 8.04 3.97
C ALA A 93 -7.44 9.01 5.15
N GLU A 94 -7.89 8.49 6.30
CA GLU A 94 -8.06 9.25 7.55
C GLU A 94 -6.74 9.81 8.11
N ASP A 95 -5.63 9.09 7.93
CA ASP A 95 -4.30 9.57 8.30
C ASP A 95 -3.77 10.68 7.35
N GLY A 96 -4.45 10.97 6.23
CA GLY A 96 -4.11 12.03 5.29
C GLY A 96 -3.22 11.62 4.11
N VAL A 97 -3.27 10.35 3.70
CA VAL A 97 -2.55 9.87 2.51
C VAL A 97 -3.15 10.44 1.23
N ASP A 98 -2.33 11.02 0.35
CA ASP A 98 -2.79 11.63 -0.91
C ASP A 98 -3.12 10.60 -2.00
N PHE A 99 -2.42 9.46 -2.05
CA PHE A 99 -2.69 8.41 -3.04
C PHE A 99 -2.40 6.98 -2.56
N VAL A 100 -3.14 6.00 -3.11
CA VAL A 100 -3.00 4.58 -2.74
C VAL A 100 -2.71 3.70 -3.95
N THR A 101 -1.77 2.78 -3.81
CA THR A 101 -1.53 1.73 -4.82
C THR A 101 -2.34 0.49 -4.48
N LEU A 102 -3.40 0.25 -5.25
CA LEU A 102 -4.27 -0.92 -5.11
C LEU A 102 -4.09 -1.90 -6.28
N HIS A 103 -4.02 -3.20 -5.98
CA HIS A 103 -3.74 -4.25 -6.95
C HIS A 103 -5.04 -4.85 -7.54
N CYS A 104 -5.99 -4.01 -7.95
CA CYS A 104 -7.34 -4.44 -8.37
C CYS A 104 -7.34 -5.34 -9.63
N GLY A 105 -6.29 -5.27 -10.46
CA GLY A 105 -6.21 -6.05 -11.71
C GLY A 105 -5.89 -7.54 -11.55
N ILE A 106 -5.58 -8.00 -10.33
CA ILE A 106 -5.33 -9.43 -10.06
C ILE A 106 -6.66 -10.10 -9.76
N THR A 107 -7.33 -10.61 -10.78
CA THR A 107 -8.59 -11.37 -10.62
C THR A 107 -8.31 -12.87 -10.59
N ARG A 108 -9.29 -13.70 -10.22
CA ARG A 108 -9.18 -15.17 -10.35
C ARG A 108 -8.81 -15.60 -11.77
N LYS A 109 -9.32 -14.90 -12.79
CA LYS A 109 -8.93 -15.13 -14.18
C LYS A 109 -7.45 -14.82 -14.41
N THR A 110 -6.92 -13.75 -13.84
CA THR A 110 -5.49 -13.41 -13.88
C THR A 110 -4.66 -14.50 -13.19
N ILE A 111 -5.11 -15.02 -12.05
CA ILE A 111 -4.48 -16.14 -11.33
C ILE A 111 -4.39 -17.39 -12.22
N ASP A 112 -5.46 -17.77 -12.89
CA ASP A 112 -5.47 -18.92 -13.79
C ASP A 112 -4.47 -18.77 -14.94
N GLN A 113 -4.36 -17.57 -15.50
CA GLN A 113 -3.36 -17.28 -16.54
C GLN A 113 -1.93 -17.40 -15.99
N ILE A 114 -1.66 -16.85 -14.81
CA ILE A 114 -0.34 -16.96 -14.16
C ILE A 114 0.01 -18.42 -13.87
N ARG A 115 -0.95 -19.24 -13.45
CA ARG A 115 -0.73 -20.68 -13.20
C ARG A 115 -0.48 -21.47 -14.49
N LYS A 116 -1.18 -21.12 -15.58
CA LYS A 116 -1.00 -21.76 -16.90
C LYS A 116 0.34 -21.39 -17.55
N HIS A 117 0.80 -20.15 -17.35
CA HIS A 117 2.01 -19.64 -17.97
C HIS A 117 3.19 -19.61 -17.00
N LYS A 118 4.20 -20.46 -17.24
CA LYS A 118 5.39 -20.59 -16.39
C LYS A 118 6.35 -19.40 -16.55
N ARG A 119 6.04 -18.26 -15.91
CA ARG A 119 6.97 -17.13 -15.81
C ARG A 119 8.24 -17.57 -15.07
N LYS A 120 9.42 -17.17 -15.56
CA LYS A 120 10.70 -17.50 -14.91
C LYS A 120 10.78 -17.01 -13.46
N MET A 121 10.23 -15.83 -13.18
CA MET A 121 10.30 -15.15 -11.87
C MET A 121 8.94 -15.06 -11.14
N ASN A 122 7.90 -15.78 -11.60
CA ASN A 122 6.55 -15.74 -11.04
C ASN A 122 6.00 -14.29 -10.86
N ILE A 123 5.42 -13.98 -9.70
CA ILE A 123 4.89 -12.66 -9.33
C ILE A 123 5.94 -11.93 -8.48
N VAL A 124 6.41 -10.78 -8.97
CA VAL A 124 7.46 -9.97 -8.33
C VAL A 124 6.93 -8.74 -7.60
N SER A 125 5.65 -8.39 -7.79
CA SER A 125 5.00 -7.36 -6.97
C SER A 125 4.68 -7.96 -5.60
N ARG A 126 5.21 -7.36 -4.54
CA ARG A 126 4.90 -7.77 -3.16
C ARG A 126 3.40 -7.68 -2.89
N GLY A 127 2.76 -6.55 -3.24
CA GLY A 127 1.33 -6.34 -2.99
C GLY A 127 0.48 -7.29 -3.82
N GLY A 128 0.87 -7.50 -5.07
CA GLY A 128 0.20 -8.47 -5.92
C GLY A 128 0.32 -9.91 -5.42
N SER A 129 1.48 -10.29 -4.87
CA SER A 129 1.70 -11.61 -4.29
C SER A 129 0.90 -11.82 -3.00
N LEU A 130 0.70 -10.77 -2.17
CA LEU A 130 -0.14 -10.85 -0.97
C LEU A 130 -1.61 -11.07 -1.33
N VAL A 131 -2.15 -10.26 -2.26
CA VAL A 131 -3.53 -10.43 -2.74
C VAL A 131 -3.71 -11.81 -3.39
N PHE A 132 -2.77 -12.22 -4.25
CA PHE A 132 -2.77 -13.54 -4.85
C PHE A 132 -2.80 -14.66 -3.81
N ALA A 133 -1.94 -14.57 -2.78
CA ALA A 133 -1.86 -15.57 -1.73
C ALA A 133 -3.18 -15.63 -0.94
N TRP A 134 -3.71 -14.49 -0.54
CA TRP A 134 -5.00 -14.39 0.14
C TRP A 134 -6.12 -15.07 -0.63
N MET A 135 -6.31 -14.71 -1.92
CA MET A 135 -7.31 -15.33 -2.79
C MET A 135 -7.12 -16.85 -2.95
N CYS A 136 -5.87 -17.33 -2.97
CA CYS A 136 -5.60 -18.76 -3.06
C CYS A 136 -5.91 -19.51 -1.76
N MET A 137 -5.74 -18.87 -0.60
CA MET A 137 -5.97 -19.47 0.72
C MET A 137 -7.45 -19.48 1.08
N THR A 138 -8.19 -18.41 0.75
CA THR A 138 -9.60 -18.25 1.10
C THR A 138 -10.55 -18.75 0.01
N GLY A 139 -10.12 -18.76 -1.25
CA GLY A 139 -10.96 -19.07 -2.41
C GLY A 139 -11.83 -17.90 -2.89
N GLU A 140 -11.70 -16.74 -2.25
CA GLU A 140 -12.44 -15.51 -2.57
C GLU A 140 -11.88 -14.80 -3.83
N GLU A 141 -12.64 -13.84 -4.36
CA GLU A 141 -12.16 -12.92 -5.41
C GLU A 141 -11.37 -11.76 -4.79
N ASN A 142 -10.55 -11.07 -5.59
CA ASN A 142 -9.76 -9.93 -5.12
C ASN A 142 -10.64 -8.88 -4.43
N PRO A 143 -10.36 -8.52 -3.16
CA PRO A 143 -11.21 -7.60 -2.41
C PRO A 143 -11.24 -6.21 -3.04
N PHE A 144 -10.14 -5.76 -3.65
CA PHE A 144 -10.07 -4.46 -4.31
C PHE A 144 -10.80 -4.43 -5.66
N TYR A 145 -11.02 -5.60 -6.25
CA TYR A 145 -11.84 -5.73 -7.46
C TYR A 145 -13.33 -5.81 -7.10
N GLU A 146 -13.68 -6.63 -6.12
CA GLU A 146 -15.07 -6.87 -5.71
C GLU A 146 -15.70 -5.63 -5.05
N TYR A 147 -14.93 -4.90 -4.23
CA TYR A 147 -15.39 -3.72 -3.49
C TYR A 147 -14.89 -2.40 -4.09
N TYR A 148 -14.64 -2.36 -5.40
CA TYR A 148 -14.06 -1.19 -6.06
C TYR A 148 -14.90 0.08 -5.88
N ASP A 149 -16.23 -0.01 -5.94
CA ASP A 149 -17.12 1.14 -5.77
C ASP A 149 -17.05 1.74 -4.35
N GLU A 150 -16.94 0.90 -3.32
CA GLU A 150 -16.79 1.36 -1.92
C GLU A 150 -15.42 2.02 -1.70
N ILE A 151 -14.37 1.50 -2.35
CA ILE A 151 -13.06 2.14 -2.36
C ILE A 151 -13.14 3.52 -3.02
N LEU A 152 -13.87 3.65 -4.14
CA LEU A 152 -14.07 4.95 -4.78
C LEU A 152 -14.84 5.93 -3.89
N ASP A 153 -15.79 5.45 -3.08
CA ASP A 153 -16.48 6.29 -2.11
C ASP A 153 -15.53 6.78 -0.99
N ILE A 154 -14.63 5.92 -0.49
CA ILE A 154 -13.54 6.33 0.44
C ILE A 154 -12.66 7.39 -0.22
N CYS A 155 -12.15 7.11 -1.43
CA CYS A 155 -11.28 8.02 -2.16
C CYS A 155 -11.94 9.39 -2.39
N ARG A 156 -13.24 9.39 -2.73
CA ARG A 156 -14.01 10.63 -2.93
C ARG A 156 -14.21 11.41 -1.62
N GLU A 157 -14.44 10.71 -0.50
CA GLU A 157 -14.66 11.33 0.81
C GLU A 157 -13.42 12.09 1.29
N TYR A 158 -12.22 11.55 1.04
CA TYR A 158 -10.95 12.07 1.54
C TYR A 158 -10.04 12.70 0.47
N ASP A 159 -10.50 12.81 -0.79
CA ASP A 159 -9.74 13.30 -1.95
C ASP A 159 -8.44 12.51 -2.22
N VAL A 160 -8.51 11.18 -2.09
CA VAL A 160 -7.39 10.26 -2.35
C VAL A 160 -7.38 9.81 -3.81
N THR A 161 -6.20 9.78 -4.43
CA THR A 161 -6.00 9.23 -5.79
C THR A 161 -5.70 7.72 -5.81
#